data_AF-A0A7C7XIG4-F1
#
_entry.id   AF-A0A7C7XIG4-F1
#
_cell.length_a   1.000
_cell.length_b   1.000
_cell.length_c   1.000
_cell.angle_alpha   90.00
_cell.angle_beta   90.00
_cell.angle_gamma   90.00
#
_symmetry.space_group_name_H-M   'P 1'
#
loop_
_entity.id
_entity.type
_entity.pdbx_description
1 polymer ?
#
loop_
_entity_poly.entity_id
_entity_poly.type
_entity_poly.pdbx_seq_one_letter_code
_entity_poly.pdbx_strand_id
1 'polypeptide(L)'
;MASNMSTLGVVHVTFSLIAIGAGAAVVMNAKGTRWHRTFGHIYATSMVGLIVTAFSIYDLTGSFSPFHVAAFLSAVTVAIGLTAVLGRRPKDSWIKSHAQWMSGSYIGLIAALAAESLTRFVMPRAAPLLEERALWSVFWGLVILASFGVIAVGWWLAKTRLPLTLRTVSGPKR
;
A
#
# COMPACT_ATOMS: atom_id res chain seq x y z
N MET A 1 30.41 -4.35 4.33
CA MET A 1 30.29 -3.35 3.26
C MET A 1 28.90 -2.76 3.35
N ALA A 2 28.76 -1.44 3.56
CA ALA A 2 27.47 -0.78 3.45
C ALA A 2 26.96 -1.01 2.03
N SER A 3 25.78 -1.62 1.87
CA SER A 3 25.15 -1.75 0.57
C SER A 3 24.79 -0.33 0.10
N ASN A 4 25.54 0.19 -0.87
CA ASN A 4 25.16 1.42 -1.55
C ASN A 4 23.79 1.17 -2.18
N MET A 5 22.75 1.79 -1.64
CA MET A 5 21.43 1.73 -2.26
C MET A 5 21.53 2.33 -3.65
N SER A 6 21.02 1.61 -4.65
CA SER A 6 20.91 2.15 -6.00
C SER A 6 20.07 3.43 -5.96
N THR A 7 20.35 4.38 -6.86
CA THR A 7 19.55 5.61 -6.97
C THR A 7 18.06 5.29 -7.10
N LEU A 8 17.73 4.22 -7.83
CA LEU A 8 16.37 3.71 -7.98
C LEU A 8 15.76 3.25 -6.64
N GLY A 9 16.51 2.49 -5.83
CA GLY A 9 16.07 2.05 -4.52
C GLY A 9 15.84 3.22 -3.56
N VAL A 10 16.68 4.27 -3.60
CA VAL A 10 16.49 5.49 -2.80
C VAL A 10 15.21 6.22 -3.21
N VAL A 11 14.98 6.38 -4.52
CA VAL A 11 13.76 7.01 -5.04
C VAL A 11 12.52 6.21 -4.63
N HIS A 12 12.56 4.88 -4.76
CA HIS A 12 11.47 4.00 -4.35
C HIS A 12 11.12 4.19 -2.88
N VAL A 13 12.10 4.05 -1.98
CA VAL A 13 11.89 4.19 -0.52
C VAL A 13 11.40 5.59 -0.16
N THR A 14 11.90 6.63 -0.82
CA THR A 14 11.44 8.00 -0.60
C THR A 14 9.94 8.14 -0.90
N PHE A 15 9.49 7.64 -2.06
CA PHE A 15 8.07 7.61 -2.39
C PHE A 15 7.27 6.72 -1.43
N SER A 16 7.82 5.59 -0.97
CA SER A 16 7.16 4.72 0.02
C SER A 16 6.89 5.47 1.32
N LEU A 17 7.89 6.17 1.86
CA LEU A 17 7.77 6.89 3.13
C LEU A 17 6.73 8.02 3.04
N ILE A 18 6.75 8.78 1.93
CA ILE A 18 5.76 9.83 1.70
C ILE A 18 4.35 9.22 1.55
N ALA A 19 4.21 8.12 0.80
CA ALA A 19 2.92 7.45 0.63
C ALA A 19 2.38 6.90 1.96
N ILE A 20 3.22 6.31 2.80
CA ILE A 20 2.82 5.83 4.13
C ILE A 20 2.32 7.00 4.99
N GLY A 21 3.11 8.07 5.10
CA GLY A 21 2.74 9.23 5.92
C GLY A 21 1.48 9.95 5.41
N ALA A 22 1.40 10.20 4.10
CA ALA A 22 0.25 10.84 3.48
C ALA A 22 -1.01 9.97 3.57
N GLY A 23 -0.88 8.65 3.36
CA GLY A 23 -2.00 7.72 3.49
C GLY A 23 -2.54 7.65 4.93
N ALA A 24 -1.65 7.63 5.94
CA ALA A 24 -2.05 7.75 7.34
C ALA A 24 -2.85 9.04 7.57
N ALA A 25 -2.34 10.17 7.09
CA ALA A 25 -3.04 11.45 7.20
C ALA A 25 -4.41 11.44 6.48
N VAL A 26 -4.52 10.81 5.31
CA VAL A 26 -5.79 10.66 4.58
C VAL A 26 -6.80 9.85 5.40
N VAL A 27 -6.37 8.76 6.03
CA VAL A 27 -7.21 7.88 6.85
C VAL A 27 -7.66 8.58 8.13
N MET A 28 -6.78 9.34 8.79
CA MET A 28 -7.08 10.04 10.05
C MET A 28 -7.91 11.32 9.87
N ASN A 29 -7.77 12.02 8.75
CA ASN A 29 -8.51 13.27 8.52
C ASN A 29 -9.99 13.04 8.20
N ALA A 30 -10.82 14.02 8.58
CA ALA A 30 -12.22 14.08 8.16
C ALA A 30 -12.33 14.12 6.63
N LYS A 31 -13.17 13.26 6.07
CA LYS A 31 -13.31 13.05 4.63
C LYS A 31 -13.98 14.25 3.98
N GLY A 32 -13.65 14.52 2.71
CA GLY A 32 -14.20 15.67 1.96
C GLY A 32 -13.66 17.05 2.36
N THR A 33 -12.83 17.14 3.40
CA THR A 33 -12.16 18.40 3.80
C THR A 33 -11.01 18.77 2.86
N ARG A 34 -10.55 20.03 2.94
CA ARG A 34 -9.35 20.48 2.21
C ARG A 34 -8.14 19.58 2.52
N TRP A 35 -7.96 19.21 3.79
CA TRP A 35 -6.82 18.41 4.24
C TRP A 35 -6.87 16.98 3.71
N HIS A 36 -8.05 16.34 3.72
CA HIS A 36 -8.23 15.04 3.07
C HIS A 36 -7.86 15.09 1.59
N ARG A 37 -8.27 16.14 0.87
CA ARG A 37 -7.91 16.30 -0.55
C ARG A 37 -6.41 16.52 -0.73
N THR A 38 -5.79 17.42 0.02
CA THR A 38 -4.34 17.70 -0.10
C THR A 38 -3.51 16.45 0.14
N PHE A 39 -3.70 15.77 1.27
CA PHE A 39 -2.97 14.53 1.54
C PHE A 39 -3.34 13.40 0.58
N GLY A 40 -4.57 13.39 0.05
CA GLY A 40 -5.00 12.44 -0.99
C GLY A 40 -4.20 12.59 -2.29
N HIS A 41 -3.91 13.83 -2.71
CA HIS A 41 -3.07 14.07 -3.89
C HIS A 41 -1.61 13.70 -3.63
N ILE A 42 -1.07 14.03 -2.46
CA ILE A 42 0.30 13.64 -2.05
C ILE A 42 0.43 12.11 -2.03
N TYR A 43 -0.56 11.42 -1.45
CA TYR A 43 -0.63 9.97 -1.43
C TYR A 43 -0.67 9.39 -2.86
N ALA A 44 -1.60 9.84 -3.69
CA ALA A 44 -1.79 9.31 -5.04
C ALA A 44 -0.55 9.50 -5.93
N THR A 45 0.03 10.70 -5.92
CA THR A 45 1.26 11.00 -6.68
C THR A 45 2.45 10.18 -6.19
N SER A 46 2.59 10.02 -4.87
CA SER A 46 3.65 9.18 -4.30
C SER A 46 3.47 7.71 -4.64
N MET A 47 2.23 7.21 -4.62
CA MET A 47 1.90 5.85 -5.03
C MET A 47 2.27 5.59 -6.49
N VAL A 48 2.06 6.55 -7.40
CA VAL A 48 2.48 6.41 -8.81
C VAL A 48 4.01 6.26 -8.90
N GLY A 49 4.77 7.13 -8.24
CA GLY A 49 6.23 7.03 -8.22
C GLY A 49 6.74 5.72 -7.61
N LEU A 50 6.12 5.29 -6.50
CA LEU A 50 6.37 4.00 -5.85
C LEU A 50 6.12 2.83 -6.81
N ILE A 51 4.97 2.80 -7.48
CA ILE A 51 4.58 1.70 -8.38
C ILE A 51 5.52 1.62 -9.58
N VAL A 52 5.81 2.76 -10.21
CA VAL A 52 6.72 2.81 -11.37
C VAL A 52 8.11 2.30 -11.01
N THR A 53 8.64 2.75 -9.87
CA THR A 53 9.95 2.27 -9.39
C THR A 53 9.90 0.79 -8.99
N ALA A 54 8.80 0.30 -8.39
CA ALA A 54 8.64 -1.10 -8.04
C ALA A 54 8.73 -2.03 -9.25
N PHE A 55 8.17 -1.62 -10.40
CA PHE A 55 8.28 -2.38 -11.65
C PHE A 55 9.68 -2.40 -12.25
N SER A 56 10.58 -1.55 -11.75
CA SER A 56 11.96 -1.42 -12.25
C SER A 56 13.00 -2.07 -11.33
N ILE A 57 12.58 -2.62 -10.18
CA ILE A 57 13.48 -3.20 -9.16
C ILE A 57 13.42 -4.72 -9.24
N TYR A 58 14.56 -5.33 -9.56
CA TYR A 58 14.72 -6.79 -9.70
C TYR A 58 15.71 -7.40 -8.69
N ASP A 59 16.20 -6.60 -7.73
CA ASP A 59 17.33 -6.95 -6.85
C ASP A 59 17.13 -8.24 -6.02
N LEU A 60 15.88 -8.62 -5.71
CA LEU A 60 15.61 -9.78 -4.85
C LEU A 60 15.66 -11.13 -5.59
N THR A 61 15.17 -11.20 -6.83
CA THR A 61 15.00 -12.46 -7.58
C THR A 61 15.67 -12.44 -8.96
N GLY A 62 16.25 -11.32 -9.37
CA GLY A 62 16.82 -11.10 -10.71
C GLY A 62 15.81 -11.16 -11.86
N SER A 63 14.51 -11.27 -11.55
CA SER A 63 13.44 -11.60 -12.49
C SER A 63 12.09 -11.11 -11.96
N PHE A 64 11.05 -11.17 -12.79
CA PHE A 64 9.70 -10.80 -12.36
C PHE A 64 9.25 -11.65 -11.16
N SER A 65 8.75 -10.99 -10.12
CA SER A 65 8.58 -11.56 -8.79
C SER A 65 7.19 -11.29 -8.20
N PRO A 66 6.81 -11.96 -7.10
CA PRO A 66 5.56 -11.65 -6.40
C PRO A 66 5.43 -10.17 -5.98
N PHE A 67 6.54 -9.44 -5.78
CA PHE A 67 6.52 -8.01 -5.50
C PHE A 67 6.04 -7.16 -6.69
N HIS A 68 6.31 -7.60 -7.92
CA HIS A 68 5.79 -6.95 -9.13
C HIS A 68 4.28 -7.19 -9.28
N VAL A 69 3.81 -8.39 -8.92
CA VAL A 69 2.37 -8.69 -8.85
C VAL A 69 1.69 -7.81 -7.80
N ALA A 70 2.32 -7.63 -6.63
CA ALA A 70 1.82 -6.72 -5.61
C ALA A 70 1.77 -5.25 -6.10
N ALA A 71 2.80 -4.80 -6.82
CA ALA A 71 2.82 -3.47 -7.44
C ALA A 71 1.69 -3.30 -8.47
N PHE A 72 1.42 -4.32 -9.28
CA PHE A 72 0.30 -4.34 -10.23
C PHE A 72 -1.06 -4.25 -9.52
N LEU A 73 -1.29 -5.06 -8.48
CA LEU A 73 -2.52 -5.00 -7.69
C LEU A 73 -2.69 -3.63 -7.02
N SER A 74 -1.58 -3.04 -6.55
CA SER A 74 -1.55 -1.69 -6.02
C SER A 74 -1.97 -0.65 -7.07
N ALA A 75 -1.43 -0.75 -8.29
CA ALA A 75 -1.81 0.10 -9.42
C ALA A 75 -3.31 0.02 -9.72
N VAL A 76 -3.86 -1.20 -9.78
CA VAL A 76 -5.30 -1.42 -10.01
C VAL A 76 -6.13 -0.79 -8.91
N THR A 77 -5.79 -1.02 -7.63
CA THR A 77 -6.58 -0.48 -6.51
C THR A 77 -6.56 1.05 -6.47
N VAL A 78 -5.40 1.69 -6.69
CA VAL A 78 -5.28 3.15 -6.79
C VAL A 78 -6.07 3.67 -8.00
N ALA A 79 -5.94 3.03 -9.16
CA ALA A 79 -6.64 3.46 -10.37
C ALA A 79 -8.16 3.41 -10.20
N ILE A 80 -8.71 2.34 -9.62
CA ILE A 80 -10.16 2.26 -9.38
C ILE A 80 -10.59 3.31 -8.35
N GLY A 81 -9.81 3.52 -7.28
CA GLY A 81 -10.10 4.53 -6.27
C GLY A 81 -10.12 5.95 -6.85
N LEU A 82 -9.14 6.30 -7.69
CA LEU A 82 -9.05 7.61 -8.33
C LEU A 82 -10.10 7.82 -9.42
N THR A 83 -10.33 6.83 -10.27
CA THR A 83 -11.36 6.92 -11.32
C THR A 83 -12.77 7.05 -10.71
N ALA A 84 -13.03 6.42 -9.56
CA ALA A 84 -14.29 6.57 -8.86
C ALA A 84 -14.56 8.03 -8.43
N VAL A 85 -13.56 8.71 -7.87
CA VAL A 85 -13.73 10.11 -7.41
C VAL A 85 -13.67 11.12 -8.56
N LEU A 86 -12.79 10.92 -9.54
CA LEU A 86 -12.62 11.83 -10.68
C LEU A 86 -13.81 11.76 -11.63
N GLY A 87 -14.26 10.53 -11.95
CA GLY A 87 -15.42 10.31 -12.82
C GLY A 87 -16.76 10.39 -12.10
N ARG A 88 -16.76 10.44 -10.76
CA ARG A 88 -17.97 10.29 -9.91
C ARG A 88 -18.79 9.07 -10.31
N ARG A 89 -18.10 7.94 -10.52
CA ARG A 89 -18.71 6.65 -10.91
C ARG A 89 -18.37 5.53 -9.92
N PRO A 90 -19.29 4.57 -9.71
CA PRO A 90 -20.69 4.56 -10.16
C PRO A 90 -21.52 5.68 -9.52
N LYS A 91 -22.53 6.23 -10.21
CA LYS A 91 -23.19 7.49 -9.83
C LYS A 91 -23.69 7.52 -8.37
N ASP A 92 -24.23 6.41 -7.89
CA ASP A 92 -24.85 6.35 -6.55
C ASP A 92 -23.90 5.85 -5.46
N SER A 93 -22.71 5.38 -5.83
CA SER A 93 -21.80 4.72 -4.91
C SER A 93 -20.34 5.13 -5.08
N TRP A 94 -20.05 6.17 -5.87
CA TRP A 94 -18.68 6.60 -6.15
C TRP A 94 -17.90 6.94 -4.89
N ILE A 95 -18.55 7.54 -3.88
CA ILE A 95 -17.91 7.84 -2.58
C ILE A 95 -17.50 6.54 -1.89
N LYS A 96 -18.40 5.57 -1.85
CA LYS A 96 -18.15 4.25 -1.26
C LYS A 96 -17.04 3.52 -2.03
N SER A 97 -17.11 3.52 -3.36
CA SER A 97 -16.12 2.92 -4.24
C SER A 97 -14.74 3.54 -4.02
N HIS A 98 -14.62 4.86 -4.13
CA HIS A 98 -13.38 5.60 -3.84
C HIS A 98 -12.84 5.23 -2.46
N ALA A 99 -13.68 5.30 -1.43
CA ALA A 99 -13.22 5.07 -0.07
C ALA A 99 -12.82 3.60 0.18
N GLN A 100 -13.51 2.62 -0.42
CA GLN A 100 -13.15 1.20 -0.32
C GLN A 100 -11.83 0.90 -1.03
N TRP A 101 -11.68 1.33 -2.29
CA TRP A 101 -10.49 1.05 -3.09
C TRP A 101 -9.25 1.80 -2.58
N MET A 102 -9.40 3.05 -2.12
CA MET A 102 -8.30 3.78 -1.49
C MET A 102 -7.91 3.20 -0.13
N SER A 103 -8.88 2.70 0.66
CA SER A 103 -8.55 1.96 1.89
C SER A 103 -7.81 0.67 1.58
N GLY A 104 -8.26 -0.09 0.58
CA GLY A 104 -7.60 -1.30 0.11
C GLY A 104 -6.16 -1.04 -0.37
N SER A 105 -5.97 0.05 -1.14
CA SER A 105 -4.64 0.50 -1.56
C SER A 105 -3.72 0.76 -0.37
N TYR A 106 -4.20 1.48 0.65
CA TYR A 106 -3.40 1.79 1.82
C TYR A 106 -3.10 0.53 2.66
N ILE A 107 -4.05 -0.39 2.81
CA ILE A 107 -3.83 -1.69 3.47
C ILE A 107 -2.76 -2.48 2.72
N GLY A 108 -2.83 -2.52 1.39
CA GLY A 108 -1.82 -3.16 0.54
C GLY A 108 -0.43 -2.53 0.70
N LEU A 109 -0.35 -1.20 0.82
CA LEU A 109 0.90 -0.48 1.09
C LEU A 109 1.52 -0.90 2.44
N ILE A 110 0.71 -1.05 3.50
CA ILE A 110 1.20 -1.52 4.80
C ILE A 110 1.63 -3.00 4.74
N ALA A 111 0.93 -3.84 3.97
CA ALA A 111 1.33 -5.23 3.76
C ALA A 111 2.68 -5.30 3.02
N ALA A 112 2.87 -4.46 1.99
CA ALA A 112 4.14 -4.34 1.29
C ALA A 112 5.27 -3.86 2.21
N LEU A 113 5.02 -2.88 3.08
CA LEU A 113 5.97 -2.44 4.11
C LEU A 113 6.38 -3.59 5.04
N ALA A 114 5.43 -4.44 5.46
CA ALA A 114 5.72 -5.60 6.29
C ALA A 114 6.63 -6.61 5.55
N ALA A 115 6.30 -6.93 4.30
CA ALA A 115 7.11 -7.82 3.46
C ALA A 115 8.52 -7.26 3.20
N GLU A 116 8.64 -5.96 2.94
CA GLU A 116 9.92 -5.27 2.74
C GLU A 116 10.77 -5.28 4.02
N SER A 117 10.14 -5.07 5.18
CA SER A 117 10.82 -5.12 6.47
C SER A 117 11.37 -6.52 6.76
N LEU A 118 10.64 -7.57 6.41
CA LEU A 118 11.14 -8.96 6.49
C LEU A 118 12.35 -9.16 5.58
N THR A 119 12.30 -8.64 4.35
CA THR A 119 13.40 -8.73 3.38
C THR A 119 14.65 -8.01 3.87
N ARG A 120 14.52 -6.79 4.40
CA ARG A 120 15.68 -5.97 4.80
C ARG A 120 16.25 -6.32 6.16
N PHE A 121 15.41 -6.71 7.12
CA PHE A 121 15.84 -6.90 8.50
C PHE A 121 15.92 -8.37 8.91
N VAL A 122 14.99 -9.22 8.48
CA VAL A 122 14.96 -10.63 8.92
C VAL A 122 15.87 -11.48 8.05
N MET A 123 15.84 -11.32 6.72
CA MET A 123 16.61 -12.18 5.81
C MET A 123 18.12 -12.18 6.08
N PRO A 124 18.81 -11.04 6.21
CA PRO A 124 20.25 -11.04 6.42
C PRO A 124 20.67 -11.68 7.75
N ARG A 125 19.77 -11.67 8.75
CA ARG A 125 20.02 -12.26 10.08
C ARG A 125 19.74 -13.76 10.10
N ALA A 126 18.80 -14.23 9.29
CA ALA A 126 18.46 -15.64 9.16
C ALA A 126 19.37 -16.40 8.18
N ALA A 127 19.95 -15.71 7.19
CA ALA A 127 20.80 -16.29 6.15
C ALA A 127 21.96 -17.17 6.68
N PRO A 128 22.72 -16.78 7.72
CA PRO A 128 23.80 -17.64 8.23
C PRO A 128 23.30 -18.83 9.07
N LEU A 129 22.00 -18.90 9.40
CA LEU A 129 21.43 -19.89 10.32
C LEU A 129 20.68 -21.02 9.62
N LEU A 130 20.33 -20.86 8.34
CA LEU A 130 19.46 -21.77 7.62
C LEU A 130 20.06 -22.16 6.27
N GLU A 131 19.83 -23.40 5.85
CA GLU A 131 20.05 -23.80 4.46
C GLU A 131 19.19 -22.95 3.51
N GLU A 132 19.71 -22.69 2.30
CA GLU A 132 19.07 -21.78 1.34
C GLU A 132 17.59 -22.12 1.06
N ARG A 133 17.28 -23.40 0.85
CA ARG A 133 15.89 -23.84 0.61
C ARG A 133 14.99 -23.56 1.81
N ALA A 134 15.48 -23.79 3.02
CA ALA A 134 14.74 -23.53 4.25
C ALA A 134 14.55 -22.01 4.46
N LEU A 135 15.59 -21.21 4.19
CA LEU A 135 15.58 -19.76 4.28
C LEU A 135 14.47 -19.15 3.40
N TRP A 136 14.42 -19.54 2.12
CA TRP A 136 13.38 -19.06 1.19
C TRP A 136 11.97 -19.52 1.59
N SER A 137 11.84 -20.75 2.11
CA SER A 137 10.56 -21.28 2.57
C SER A 137 10.03 -20.51 3.79
N VAL A 138 10.90 -20.23 4.76
CA VAL A 138 10.59 -19.42 5.94
C VAL A 138 10.25 -18.00 5.53
N PHE A 139 11.02 -17.40 4.62
CA PHE A 139 10.77 -16.06 4.11
C PHE A 139 9.36 -15.91 3.52
N TRP A 140 9.01 -16.77 2.55
CA TRP A 140 7.70 -16.70 1.92
C TRP A 140 6.57 -17.00 2.91
N GLY A 141 6.78 -17.95 3.83
CA GLY A 141 5.84 -18.22 4.92
C GLY A 141 5.57 -16.99 5.80
N LEU A 142 6.61 -16.27 6.19
CA LEU A 142 6.50 -15.05 6.98
C LEU A 142 5.86 -13.89 6.20
N VAL A 143 6.23 -13.71 4.93
CA VAL A 143 5.64 -12.68 4.05
C VAL A 143 4.13 -12.92 3.89
N ILE A 144 3.74 -14.17 3.63
CA ILE A 144 2.34 -14.58 3.53
C ILE A 144 1.63 -14.30 4.85
N LEU A 145 2.15 -14.80 5.97
CA LEU A 145 1.53 -14.64 7.29
C LEU A 145 1.36 -13.17 7.66
N ALA A 146 2.40 -12.35 7.51
CA ALA A 146 2.37 -10.93 7.81
C ALA A 146 1.38 -10.18 6.91
N SER A 147 1.39 -10.47 5.60
CA SER A 147 0.48 -9.83 4.64
C SER A 147 -0.97 -10.17 4.93
N PHE A 148 -1.28 -11.44 5.19
CA PHE A 148 -2.65 -11.85 5.57
C PHE A 148 -3.08 -11.22 6.90
N GLY A 149 -2.19 -11.12 7.88
CA GLY A 149 -2.47 -10.43 9.14
C GLY A 149 -2.82 -8.96 8.92
N VAL A 150 -2.00 -8.23 8.17
CA VAL A 150 -2.25 -6.81 7.82
C VAL A 150 -3.56 -6.66 7.04
N ILE A 151 -3.79 -7.51 6.03
CA ILE A 151 -5.01 -7.46 5.22
C ILE A 151 -6.24 -7.77 6.07
N ALA A 152 -6.20 -8.77 6.95
CA ALA A 152 -7.32 -9.13 7.81
C ALA A 152 -7.67 -8.01 8.78
N VAL A 153 -6.67 -7.46 9.49
CA VAL A 153 -6.87 -6.33 10.42
C VAL A 153 -7.34 -5.09 9.66
N GLY A 154 -6.68 -4.75 8.56
CA GLY A 154 -7.03 -3.61 7.72
C GLY A 154 -8.46 -3.72 7.16
N TRP A 155 -8.83 -4.90 6.66
CA TRP A 155 -10.17 -5.18 6.17
C TRP A 155 -11.22 -5.09 7.28
N TRP A 156 -10.93 -5.62 8.46
CA TRP A 156 -11.80 -5.51 9.63
C TRP A 156 -12.02 -4.05 10.04
N LEU A 157 -10.94 -3.26 10.09
CA LEU A 157 -11.01 -1.82 10.36
C LEU A 157 -11.82 -1.08 9.28
N ALA A 158 -11.57 -1.38 8.00
CA ALA A 158 -12.32 -0.78 6.90
C ALA A 158 -13.82 -1.14 6.99
N LYS A 159 -14.16 -2.41 7.21
CA LYS A 159 -15.56 -2.85 7.29
C LYS A 159 -16.31 -2.22 8.47
N THR A 160 -15.64 -2.03 9.61
CA THR A 160 -16.25 -1.47 10.83
C THR A 160 -16.30 0.05 10.85
N ARG A 161 -15.23 0.73 10.43
CA ARG A 161 -15.09 2.19 10.55
C ARG A 161 -15.54 2.95 9.30
N LEU A 162 -15.38 2.36 8.11
CA LEU A 162 -15.70 3.06 6.86
C LEU A 162 -17.18 3.45 6.76
N PRO A 163 -18.16 2.57 7.05
CA PRO A 163 -19.58 2.95 6.97
C PRO A 163 -19.95 4.10 7.91
N LEU A 164 -19.38 4.10 9.13
CA LEU A 164 -19.58 5.17 10.11
C LEU A 164 -19.03 6.50 9.59
N THR A 165 -17.83 6.47 9.01
CA THR A 165 -17.18 7.65 8.44
C THR A 165 -17.98 8.21 7.27
N LEU A 166 -18.49 7.34 6.38
CA LEU A 166 -19.25 7.78 5.21
C LEU A 166 -20.59 8.43 5.58
N ARG A 167 -21.27 7.97 6.64
CA ARG A 167 -22.51 8.59 7.13
C ARG A 167 -22.33 10.06 7.52
N THR A 168 -21.16 10.43 8.04
CA THR A 168 -20.86 11.83 8.40
C THR A 168 -20.70 12.75 7.18
N VAL A 169 -20.32 12.18 6.03
CA VAL A 169 -20.14 12.92 4.76
C VAL A 169 -21.45 12.99 3.98
N SER A 170 -22.28 11.95 4.06
CA SER A 170 -23.55 11.84 3.34
C SER A 170 -24.76 12.29 4.16
N GLY A 171 -24.57 13.16 5.17
CA GLY A 171 -25.67 13.76 5.94
C GLY A 171 -26.72 14.42 5.05
N PRO A 172 -27.98 14.58 5.53
CA PRO A 172 -29.11 14.93 4.68
C PRO A 172 -28.82 16.21 3.89
N LYS A 173 -28.94 16.12 2.56
CA LYS A 173 -28.96 17.28 1.68
C LYS A 173 -30.09 18.18 2.19
N ARG A 174 -29.73 19.30 2.81
CA ARG A 174 -30.65 20.44 2.95
C ARG A 174 -30.80 21.12 1.60
#